data_AF-A0A7W1XQU0-F1
#
_entry.id   AF-A0A7W1XQU0-F1
#
_cell.length_a   1.000
_cell.length_b   1.000
_cell.length_c   1.000
_cell.angle_alpha   90.00
_cell.angle_beta   90.00
_cell.angle_gamma   90.00
#
_symmetry.space_group_name_H-M   'P 1'
#
loop_
_entity.id
_entity.type
_entity.pdbx_description
1 polymer ?
#
loop_
_entity_poly.entity_id
_entity_poly.type
_entity_poly.pdbx_seq_one_letter_code
_entity_poly.pdbx_strand_id
1 'polypeptide(L)'
;MERAVKKLWRKQMTRKLVDPVLDEQYVIRFEPSKVFFVSRKNDTEQQAVYLEMDQVVYQLHPLYERFRGSTDSYLENVFQTNRIWNFFDVSYGLDIKVNKGPGQEKGWEVWMGEDLGFATAHQWEAREYVKGLLSDEACWFEKVAKRELDLVL
;
A
#
# COMPACT_ATOMS: atom_id res chain seq x y z
N MET A 1 5.87 -17.22 3.69
CA MET A 1 4.70 -16.34 3.41
C MET A 1 3.80 -16.16 4.63
N GLU A 2 3.17 -17.19 5.21
CA GLU A 2 2.34 -17.05 6.45
C GLU A 2 3.03 -16.34 7.64
N ARG A 3 4.37 -16.38 7.70
CA ARG A 3 5.15 -15.81 8.81
C ARG A 3 5.17 -14.27 8.83
N ALA A 4 5.09 -13.58 7.69
CA ALA A 4 5.21 -12.12 7.62
C ALA A 4 3.92 -11.43 8.12
N VAL A 5 2.78 -11.91 7.65
CA VAL A 5 1.43 -11.62 8.14
C VAL A 5 1.32 -11.94 9.63
N LYS A 6 1.60 -13.19 10.06
CA LYS A 6 1.60 -13.52 11.50
C LYS A 6 2.52 -12.59 12.32
N LYS A 7 3.62 -12.08 11.75
CA LYS A 7 4.53 -11.11 12.41
C LYS A 7 3.94 -9.69 12.47
N LEU A 8 3.31 -9.20 11.40
CA LEU A 8 2.57 -7.93 11.39
C LEU A 8 1.45 -7.93 12.44
N TRP A 9 0.68 -9.02 12.49
CA TRP A 9 -0.39 -9.23 13.47
C TRP A 9 0.11 -9.41 14.90
N ARG A 10 1.15 -10.23 15.12
CA ARG A 10 1.73 -10.43 16.47
C ARG A 10 2.30 -9.14 17.07
N LYS A 11 2.74 -8.22 16.21
CA LYS A 11 3.32 -6.94 16.64
C LYS A 11 2.30 -5.81 16.78
N GLN A 12 1.01 -6.06 16.49
CA GLN A 12 -0.07 -5.06 16.53
C GLN A 12 0.29 -3.74 15.82
N MET A 13 0.91 -3.85 14.64
CA MET A 13 1.46 -2.70 13.97
C MET A 13 0.35 -1.86 13.32
N THR A 14 0.52 -0.55 13.35
CA THR A 14 -0.30 0.36 12.55
C THR A 14 0.33 0.49 11.16
N ARG A 15 -0.49 0.43 10.13
CA ARG A 15 -0.13 0.66 8.73
C ARG A 15 -0.93 1.84 8.20
N LYS A 16 -0.29 2.63 7.34
CA LYS A 16 -0.92 3.79 6.70
C LYS A 16 -0.82 3.60 5.19
N LEU A 17 -1.94 3.51 4.49
CA LEU A 17 -1.98 3.62 3.04
C LEU A 17 -2.31 5.06 2.67
N VAL A 18 -1.70 5.57 1.61
CA VAL A 18 -1.98 6.90 1.05
C VAL A 18 -2.20 6.72 -0.44
N ASP A 19 -3.39 7.11 -0.89
CA ASP A 19 -3.74 7.25 -2.29
C ASP A 19 -3.56 8.73 -2.69
N PRO A 20 -2.43 9.11 -3.31
CA PRO A 20 -2.16 10.50 -3.66
C PRO A 20 -3.10 11.03 -4.75
N VAL A 21 -3.67 10.15 -5.59
CA VAL A 21 -4.55 10.52 -6.70
C VAL A 21 -5.93 10.91 -6.18
N LEU A 22 -6.51 10.12 -5.27
CA LEU A 22 -7.82 10.38 -4.69
C LEU A 22 -7.79 11.22 -3.41
N ASP A 23 -6.60 11.54 -2.92
CA ASP A 23 -6.37 12.21 -1.63
C ASP A 23 -7.00 11.45 -0.45
N GLU A 24 -6.84 10.13 -0.48
CA GLU A 24 -7.39 9.23 0.53
C GLU A 24 -6.27 8.65 1.38
N GLN A 25 -6.51 8.58 2.68
CA GLN A 25 -5.62 7.93 3.63
C GLN A 25 -6.38 6.83 4.36
N TYR A 26 -5.77 5.67 4.46
CA TYR A 26 -6.30 4.55 5.21
C TYR A 26 -5.35 4.19 6.34
N VAL A 27 -5.86 4.12 7.57
CA VAL A 27 -5.11 3.67 8.75
C VAL A 27 -5.65 2.32 9.17
N ILE A 28 -4.77 1.34 9.20
CA ILE A 28 -5.10 -0.06 9.49
C ILE A 28 -4.29 -0.45 10.73
N ARG A 29 -4.97 -0.71 11.84
CA ARG A 29 -4.35 -1.26 13.05
C ARG A 29 -4.79 -2.70 13.21
N PHE A 30 -3.81 -3.60 13.19
CA PHE A 30 -4.03 -5.02 13.40
C PHE A 30 -4.12 -5.30 14.90
N GLU A 31 -5.24 -5.84 15.38
CA GLU A 31 -5.42 -6.34 16.75
C GLU A 31 -5.53 -7.88 16.74
N PRO A 32 -5.44 -8.57 17.89
CA PRO A 32 -5.42 -10.04 17.94
C PRO A 32 -6.65 -10.73 17.34
N SER A 33 -7.82 -10.10 17.40
CA SER A 33 -9.10 -10.67 16.93
C SER A 33 -9.90 -9.77 16.00
N LYS A 34 -9.50 -8.50 15.82
CA LYS A 34 -10.18 -7.51 14.98
C LYS A 34 -9.16 -6.63 14.29
N VAL A 35 -9.58 -5.95 13.24
CA VAL A 35 -8.76 -4.94 12.59
C VAL A 35 -9.49 -3.61 12.68
N PHE A 36 -8.84 -2.62 13.25
CA PHE A 36 -9.34 -1.26 13.28
C PHE A 36 -8.97 -0.58 11.97
N PHE A 37 -9.97 -0.08 11.25
CA PHE A 37 -9.83 0.53 9.94
C PHE A 37 -10.41 1.94 9.98
N VAL A 38 -9.61 2.92 9.57
CA VAL A 38 -10.04 4.31 9.41
C VAL A 38 -9.76 4.76 7.99
N SER A 39 -10.77 5.23 7.28
CA SER A 39 -10.60 5.96 6.02
C SER A 39 -10.77 7.46 6.24
N ARG A 40 -9.89 8.23 5.61
CA ARG A 40 -9.94 9.68 5.54
C ARG A 40 -9.86 10.10 4.08
N LYS A 41 -10.65 11.09 3.69
CA LYS A 41 -10.65 11.66 2.35
C LYS A 41 -10.60 13.17 2.47
N ASN A 42 -9.65 13.82 1.81
CA ASN A 42 -9.44 15.27 1.91
C ASN A 42 -9.37 15.74 3.38
N ASP A 43 -8.57 15.05 4.20
CA ASP A 43 -8.43 15.27 5.65
C ASP A 43 -9.71 15.15 6.50
N THR A 44 -10.84 14.79 5.90
CA THR A 44 -12.09 14.53 6.61
C THR A 44 -12.17 13.05 6.96
N GLU A 45 -12.34 12.73 8.24
CA GLU A 45 -12.55 11.36 8.71
C GLU A 45 -13.92 10.86 8.24
N GLN A 46 -13.91 9.83 7.38
CA GLN A 46 -15.13 9.34 6.74
C GLN A 46 -15.70 8.11 7.43
N GLN A 47 -14.84 7.21 7.93
CA GLN A 47 -15.31 5.96 8.52
C GLN A 47 -14.26 5.37 9.45
N ALA A 48 -14.59 5.22 10.74
CA ALA A 48 -13.81 4.46 11.71
C ALA A 48 -14.63 3.23 12.14
N VAL A 49 -14.16 2.05 11.79
CA VAL A 49 -14.87 0.78 12.05
C VAL A 49 -13.91 -0.30 12.52
N TYR A 50 -14.42 -1.17 13.39
CA TYR A 50 -13.78 -2.46 13.65
C TYR A 50 -14.33 -3.47 12.66
N LEU A 51 -13.45 -4.04 11.86
CA LEU A 51 -13.78 -5.01 10.83
C LEU A 51 -13.19 -6.37 11.17
N GLU A 52 -13.94 -7.41 10.81
CA GLU A 52 -13.40 -8.77 10.75
C GLU A 52 -12.42 -8.89 9.58
N MET A 53 -11.61 -9.94 9.57
CA MET A 53 -10.47 -10.07 8.66
C MET A 53 -10.89 -10.10 7.18
N ASP A 54 -11.91 -10.88 6.86
CA ASP A 54 -12.53 -11.00 5.54
C ASP A 54 -13.07 -9.64 5.03
N GLN A 55 -13.62 -8.83 5.93
CA GLN A 55 -14.14 -7.50 5.58
C GLN A 55 -13.04 -6.50 5.28
N VAL A 56 -11.92 -6.53 6.02
CA VAL A 56 -10.72 -5.75 5.63
C VAL A 56 -10.19 -6.24 4.30
N VAL A 57 -10.27 -7.55 4.06
CA VAL A 57 -9.90 -8.14 2.78
C VAL A 57 -10.81 -7.70 1.63
N TYR A 58 -12.08 -7.48 1.90
CA TYR A 58 -12.98 -6.92 0.91
C TYR A 58 -12.67 -5.43 0.62
N GLN A 59 -12.26 -4.67 1.64
CA GLN A 59 -12.03 -3.22 1.51
C GLN A 59 -10.70 -2.86 0.84
N LEU A 60 -9.59 -3.56 1.13
CA LEU A 60 -8.31 -3.21 0.50
C LEU A 60 -8.16 -3.79 -0.91
N HIS A 61 -8.93 -4.81 -1.32
CA HIS A 61 -8.79 -5.45 -2.64
C HIS A 61 -8.89 -4.42 -3.76
N PRO A 62 -9.96 -3.62 -3.82
CA PRO A 62 -10.15 -2.68 -4.91
C PRO A 62 -9.12 -1.56 -4.88
N LEU A 63 -8.54 -1.26 -3.71
CA LEU A 63 -7.46 -0.28 -3.58
C LEU A 63 -6.15 -0.81 -4.19
N TYR A 64 -5.77 -2.05 -3.89
CA TYR A 64 -4.58 -2.68 -4.48
C TYR A 64 -4.73 -2.95 -5.98
N GLU A 65 -5.93 -3.30 -6.45
CA GLU A 65 -6.24 -3.36 -7.89
C GLU A 65 -5.96 -2.03 -8.59
N ARG A 66 -6.41 -0.91 -8.01
CA ARG A 66 -6.16 0.42 -8.57
C ARG A 66 -4.67 0.77 -8.60
N PHE A 67 -3.95 0.47 -7.52
CA PHE A 67 -2.50 0.71 -7.42
C PHE A 67 -1.73 -0.02 -8.53
N ARG A 68 -2.13 -1.25 -8.84
CA ARG A 68 -1.58 -2.05 -9.95
C ARG A 68 -1.99 -1.51 -11.32
N GLY A 69 -3.28 -1.25 -11.50
CA GLY A 69 -3.83 -0.83 -12.80
C GLY A 69 -3.39 0.57 -13.24
N SER A 70 -3.01 1.43 -12.30
CA SER A 70 -2.79 2.86 -12.56
C SER A 70 -1.42 3.38 -12.09
N THR A 71 -0.40 2.52 -11.97
CA THR A 71 0.93 2.89 -11.44
C THR A 71 1.51 4.17 -12.07
N ASP A 72 1.35 4.34 -13.39
CA ASP A 72 1.83 5.52 -14.12
C ASP A 72 1.19 6.82 -13.61
N SER A 73 -0.13 6.82 -13.39
CA SER A 73 -0.86 7.98 -12.85
C SER A 73 -0.48 8.30 -11.40
N TYR A 74 -0.21 7.28 -10.58
CA TYR A 74 0.21 7.50 -9.19
C TYR A 74 1.60 8.12 -9.12
N LEU A 75 2.53 7.64 -9.93
CA LEU A 75 3.86 8.25 -10.05
C LEU A 75 3.71 9.70 -10.48
N GLU A 76 3.04 9.97 -11.60
CA GLU A 76 2.84 11.33 -12.10
C GLU A 76 2.28 12.27 -11.01
N ASN A 77 1.27 11.81 -10.27
CA ASN A 77 0.68 12.59 -9.18
C ASN A 77 1.68 12.86 -8.05
N VAL A 78 2.43 11.85 -7.59
CA VAL A 78 3.50 12.01 -6.58
C VAL A 78 4.50 13.09 -7.00
N PHE A 79 4.92 13.08 -8.27
CA PHE A 79 5.92 14.01 -8.76
C PHE A 79 5.41 15.45 -8.88
N GLN A 80 4.15 15.62 -9.31
CA GLN A 80 3.51 16.91 -9.54
C GLN A 80 3.06 17.58 -8.23
N THR A 81 2.57 16.79 -7.26
CA THR A 81 1.92 17.32 -6.05
C THR A 81 2.82 17.28 -4.82
N ASN A 82 4.06 16.76 -4.92
CA ASN A 82 4.93 16.47 -3.77
C ASN A 82 4.26 15.56 -2.72
N ARG A 83 3.19 14.86 -3.08
CA ARG A 83 2.54 13.87 -2.21
C ARG A 83 3.38 12.61 -2.16
N ILE A 84 3.13 11.79 -1.14
CA ILE A 84 3.76 10.49 -0.97
C ILE A 84 2.73 9.44 -1.31
N TRP A 85 3.10 8.49 -2.17
CA TRP A 85 2.35 7.25 -2.27
C TRP A 85 2.88 6.28 -1.23
N ASN A 86 2.02 5.88 -0.30
CA ASN A 86 2.38 4.91 0.72
C ASN A 86 1.50 3.68 0.56
N PHE A 87 2.11 2.52 0.38
CA PHE A 87 1.44 1.23 0.43
C PHE A 87 2.26 0.28 1.29
N PHE A 88 1.84 -0.98 1.47
CA PHE A 88 2.71 -1.96 2.12
C PHE A 88 2.75 -3.24 1.29
N ASP A 89 3.92 -3.84 1.20
CA ASP A 89 4.05 -5.16 0.61
C ASP A 89 3.78 -6.20 1.70
N VAL A 90 2.73 -6.99 1.48
CA VAL A 90 2.29 -8.01 2.42
C VAL A 90 3.21 -9.24 2.42
N SER A 91 3.88 -9.52 1.29
CA SER A 91 4.86 -10.58 1.12
C SER A 91 6.08 -10.36 2.02
N TYR A 92 6.55 -9.11 2.07
CA TYR A 92 7.71 -8.72 2.89
C TYR A 92 7.33 -8.17 4.27
N GLY A 93 6.06 -7.77 4.45
CA GLY A 93 5.56 -7.17 5.69
C GLY A 93 6.15 -5.79 5.98
N LEU A 94 6.44 -5.02 4.93
CA LEU A 94 7.12 -3.73 4.98
C LEU A 94 6.28 -2.64 4.33
N ASP A 95 6.31 -1.45 4.90
CA ASP A 95 5.74 -0.25 4.28
C ASP A 95 6.61 0.15 3.08
N ILE A 96 5.99 0.54 1.97
CA ILE A 96 6.66 1.06 0.78
C ILE A 96 6.20 2.50 0.57
N LYS A 97 7.16 3.42 0.55
CA LYS A 97 6.91 4.83 0.26
C LYS A 97 7.58 5.19 -1.05
N VAL A 98 6.78 5.72 -1.98
CA VAL A 98 7.27 6.33 -3.21
C VAL A 98 7.13 7.83 -3.05
N ASN A 99 8.25 8.53 -3.15
CA ASN A 99 8.33 9.98 -3.00
C ASN A 99 9.25 10.57 -4.06
N LYS A 100 9.13 11.88 -4.22
CA LYS A 100 10.11 12.68 -4.93
C LYS A 100 11.31 12.90 -4.01
N GLY A 101 12.52 12.62 -4.49
CA GLY A 101 13.75 12.77 -3.70
C GLY A 101 14.02 14.23 -3.31
N PRO A 102 14.48 14.50 -2.08
CA PRO A 102 14.83 15.85 -1.65
C PRO A 102 16.19 16.25 -2.23
N GLY A 103 16.21 16.99 -3.34
CA GLY A 103 17.48 17.43 -3.95
C GLY A 103 17.32 18.32 -5.18
N GLN A 104 18.44 18.93 -5.61
CA GLN A 104 18.52 19.74 -6.84
C GLN A 104 18.35 18.89 -8.10
N GLU A 105 18.78 17.63 -8.06
CA GLU A 105 18.45 16.62 -9.06
C GLU A 105 17.13 15.94 -8.65
N LYS A 106 16.01 16.44 -9.19
CA LYS A 106 14.64 15.98 -8.90
C LYS A 106 14.45 14.53 -9.36
N GLY A 107 14.77 13.56 -8.51
CA GLY A 107 14.59 12.14 -8.76
C GLY A 107 13.40 11.52 -8.02
N TRP A 108 13.25 10.22 -8.19
CA TRP A 108 12.35 9.33 -7.48
C TRP A 108 13.12 8.60 -6.40
N GLU A 109 12.47 8.40 -5.27
CA GLU A 109 12.92 7.52 -4.21
C GLU A 109 11.82 6.51 -3.90
N VAL A 110 12.21 5.26 -3.68
CA VAL A 110 11.34 4.20 -3.21
C VAL A 110 11.97 3.61 -1.95
N TRP A 111 11.32 3.86 -0.82
CA TRP A 111 11.73 3.43 0.50
C TRP A 111 10.99 2.16 0.90
N MET A 112 11.69 1.22 1.52
CA MET A 112 11.15 -0.02 2.07
C MET A 112 11.34 0.00 3.59
N GLY A 113 10.29 0.39 4.30
CA GLY A 113 10.33 0.68 5.73
C GLY A 113 11.10 1.97 6.00
N GLU A 114 12.28 1.83 6.61
CA GLU A 114 13.20 2.93 6.93
C GLU A 114 14.40 2.98 5.96
N ASP A 115 14.57 1.95 5.13
CA ASP A 115 15.71 1.83 4.21
C ASP A 115 15.35 2.40 2.83
N LEU A 116 16.27 3.18 2.24
CA LEU A 116 16.16 3.59 0.83
C LEU A 116 16.46 2.38 -0.05
N GLY A 117 15.42 1.82 -0.67
CA GLY A 117 15.55 0.63 -1.51
C GLY A 117 16.00 0.95 -2.94
N PHE A 118 15.55 2.08 -3.48
CA PHE A 118 15.81 2.47 -4.86
C PHE A 118 15.73 3.99 -5.06
N ALA A 119 16.62 4.54 -5.88
CA ALA A 119 16.59 5.95 -6.27
C ALA A 119 17.01 6.12 -7.74
N THR A 120 16.33 7.01 -8.46
CA THR A 120 16.59 7.24 -9.89
C THR A 120 16.14 8.64 -10.33
N ALA A 121 16.77 9.21 -11.34
CA ALA A 121 16.25 10.40 -12.02
C ALA A 121 15.12 10.07 -13.03
N HIS A 122 14.97 8.80 -13.42
CA HIS A 122 14.13 8.39 -14.53
C HIS A 122 12.81 7.74 -14.05
N GLN A 123 11.68 8.32 -14.47
CA GLN A 123 10.35 7.81 -14.11
C GLN A 123 10.11 6.37 -14.57
N TRP A 124 10.62 5.98 -15.74
CA TRP A 124 10.43 4.62 -16.24
C TRP A 124 11.11 3.56 -15.37
N GLU A 125 12.28 3.86 -14.78
CA GLU A 125 12.94 2.94 -13.86
C GLU A 125 12.17 2.81 -12.54
N ALA A 126 11.69 3.95 -12.01
CA ALA A 126 10.84 3.97 -10.82
C ALA A 126 9.56 3.16 -11.04
N ARG A 127 8.96 3.28 -12.23
CA ARG A 127 7.79 2.50 -12.65
C ARG A 127 8.07 1.01 -12.65
N GLU A 128 9.11 0.54 -13.33
CA GLU A 128 9.40 -0.90 -13.39
C GLU A 128 9.74 -1.45 -12.00
N TYR A 129 10.47 -0.69 -11.18
CA TYR A 129 10.74 -1.07 -9.80
C TYR A 129 9.46 -1.22 -8.97
N VAL A 130 8.58 -0.21 -8.99
CA VAL A 130 7.30 -0.23 -8.26
C VAL A 130 6.39 -1.35 -8.78
N LYS A 131 6.33 -1.58 -10.09
CA LYS A 131 5.57 -2.71 -10.66
C LYS A 131 6.09 -4.05 -10.19
N GLY A 132 7.40 -4.21 -10.06
CA GLY A 132 8.01 -5.42 -9.47
C GLY A 132 7.53 -5.65 -8.03
N LEU A 133 7.42 -4.58 -7.24
CA LEU A 133 6.91 -4.62 -5.86
C LEU A 133 5.39 -4.86 -5.78
N LEU A 134 4.64 -4.49 -6.81
CA LEU A 134 3.20 -4.68 -6.91
C LEU A 134 2.79 -5.98 -7.63
N SER A 135 3.75 -6.84 -8.01
CA SER A 135 3.50 -7.95 -8.93
C SER A 135 2.58 -9.07 -8.39
N ASP A 136 1.89 -9.72 -9.34
CA ASP A 136 0.72 -10.61 -9.16
C ASP A 136 0.99 -11.94 -8.43
N GLU A 137 2.23 -12.41 -8.27
CA GLU A 137 2.47 -13.78 -7.78
C GLU A 137 2.31 -13.96 -6.26
N ALA A 138 2.22 -12.88 -5.47
CA ALA A 138 2.25 -12.98 -4.02
C ALA A 138 1.44 -11.93 -3.25
N CYS A 139 0.42 -11.32 -3.83
CA CYS A 139 -0.55 -10.59 -3.02
C CYS A 139 -1.33 -11.61 -2.16
N TRP A 140 -0.83 -11.94 -0.97
CA TRP A 140 -1.49 -12.84 -0.01
C TRP A 140 -2.93 -12.40 0.25
N PHE A 141 -3.16 -11.10 0.17
CA PHE A 141 -4.46 -10.51 0.28
C PHE A 141 -5.41 -10.99 -0.81
N GLU A 142 -4.97 -11.12 -2.07
CA GLU A 142 -5.76 -11.78 -3.12
C GLU A 142 -5.88 -13.28 -2.88
N LYS A 143 -4.83 -13.96 -2.41
CA LYS A 143 -4.91 -15.41 -2.12
C LYS A 143 -5.90 -15.70 -0.99
N VAL A 144 -6.00 -14.82 0.00
CA VAL A 144 -7.00 -14.87 1.07
C VAL A 144 -8.34 -14.35 0.57
N ALA A 145 -8.43 -13.26 -0.19
CA ALA A 145 -9.68 -12.79 -0.80
C ALA A 145 -10.31 -13.88 -1.67
N LYS A 146 -9.54 -14.52 -2.55
CA LYS A 146 -10.00 -15.62 -3.40
C LYS A 146 -10.46 -16.83 -2.59
N ARG A 147 -9.78 -17.15 -1.48
CA ARG A 147 -10.14 -18.26 -0.60
C ARG A 147 -11.36 -17.97 0.28
N GLU A 148 -11.47 -16.75 0.81
CA GLU A 148 -12.53 -16.36 1.77
C GLU A 148 -13.79 -15.83 1.06
N LEU A 149 -13.67 -15.33 -0.17
CA LEU A 149 -14.79 -14.80 -0.98
C LEU A 149 -15.24 -15.74 -2.11
N ASP A 150 -14.70 -16.97 -2.18
CA ASP A 150 -15.00 -17.95 -3.24
C ASP A 150 -14.83 -17.41 -4.68
N LEU A 151 -13.93 -16.43 -4.86
CA LEU A 151 -13.62 -15.83 -6.15
C LEU A 151 -12.66 -16.74 -6.91
N VAL A 152 -13.18 -17.86 -7.42
CA VAL A 152 -12.52 -18.72 -8.40
C VAL A 152 -12.87 -18.20 -9.79
N LEU A 153 -11.84 -17.76 -10.53
CA LEU A 153 -11.80 -17.83 -12.00
C LEU A 153 -10.76 -18.88 -12.37
#